data_AF-A0A959AKV6-F1
#
_entry.id   AF-A0A959AKV6-F1
#
_cell.length_a   1.000
_cell.length_b   1.000
_cell.length_c   1.000
_cell.angle_alpha   90.00
_cell.angle_beta   90.00
_cell.angle_gamma   90.00
#
_symmetry.space_group_name_H-M   'P 1'
#
loop_
_entity.id
_entity.type
_entity.pdbx_description
1 polymer ?
#
loop_
_entity_poly.entity_id
_entity_poly.type
_entity_poly.pdbx_seq_one_letter_code
_entity_poly.pdbx_strand_id
1 'polypeptide(L)'
;MGAMTDKRTLTEWADLSGKSADSVMRQARRKFGQGMSKTSVMSAEQWALLYGGKPSEKRPRKPASVTNHPTPAAPKKASPGKTFGWRGAILYLLMAIPALASLQNMHTVTLDITGHEFSALLLTGLFSASPFLFVLAGMKNRITVLLVGLLIAYECFCNFTRIYGGLTGFGRSGFPTRFLGLVTDVFNTGTHGTALALSGIMAGLAAAVFYIAYNELSKK
;
A
#
# COMPACT_ATOMS: atom_id res chain seq x y z
N MET A 1 -27.28 47.27 -33.93
CA MET A 1 -27.10 45.80 -34.05
C MET A 1 -27.27 45.20 -32.66
N GLY A 2 -28.45 44.62 -32.37
CA GLY A 2 -28.76 44.09 -31.05
C GLY A 2 -28.02 42.79 -30.78
N ALA A 3 -27.10 42.79 -29.81
CA ALA A 3 -26.49 41.57 -29.31
C ALA A 3 -27.59 40.72 -28.65
N MET A 4 -28.07 39.68 -29.33
CA MET A 4 -28.88 38.65 -28.69
C MET A 4 -28.05 38.09 -27.54
N THR A 5 -28.46 38.40 -26.31
CA THR A 5 -27.95 37.75 -25.11
C THR A 5 -28.37 36.30 -25.18
N ASP A 6 -27.49 35.45 -25.75
CA ASP A 6 -27.70 34.02 -25.86
C ASP A 6 -27.72 33.44 -24.43
N LYS A 7 -28.94 33.23 -23.94
CA LYS A 7 -29.26 32.74 -22.61
C LYS A 7 -29.61 31.27 -22.74
N ARG A 8 -28.72 30.40 -22.28
CA ARG A 8 -28.89 28.94 -22.31
C ARG A 8 -28.81 28.38 -20.91
N THR A 9 -29.48 27.26 -20.66
CA THR A 9 -29.37 26.56 -19.37
C THR A 9 -27.97 25.97 -19.19
N LEU A 10 -27.56 25.72 -17.94
CA LEU A 10 -26.28 25.05 -17.65
C LEU A 10 -26.17 23.68 -18.34
N THR A 11 -27.28 22.98 -18.54
CA THR A 11 -27.33 21.70 -19.27
C THR A 11 -27.03 21.89 -20.75
N GLU A 12 -27.68 22.87 -21.40
CA GLU A 12 -27.42 23.19 -22.81
C GLU A 12 -25.98 23.62 -23.04
N TRP A 13 -25.41 24.43 -22.14
CA TRP A 13 -24.00 24.79 -22.22
C TRP A 13 -23.05 23.59 -22.04
N ALA A 14 -23.40 22.67 -21.13
CA ALA A 14 -22.64 21.45 -20.93
C ALA A 14 -22.66 20.57 -22.19
N ASP A 15 -23.82 20.45 -22.84
CA ASP A 15 -23.98 19.68 -24.08
C ASP A 15 -23.17 20.27 -25.24
N LEU A 16 -23.18 21.60 -25.42
CA LEU A 16 -22.41 22.30 -26.46
C LEU A 16 -20.90 22.17 -26.28
N SER A 17 -20.45 22.14 -25.03
CA SER A 17 -19.02 22.06 -24.69
C SER A 17 -18.52 20.63 -24.52
N GLY A 18 -19.40 19.62 -24.65
CA GLY A 18 -19.09 18.21 -24.40
C GLY A 18 -18.69 17.93 -22.94
N LYS A 19 -19.07 18.79 -22.00
CA LYS A 19 -18.77 18.65 -20.57
C LYS A 19 -19.96 18.01 -19.85
N SER A 20 -19.70 17.39 -18.70
CA SER A 20 -20.77 16.89 -17.83
C SER A 20 -21.51 18.05 -17.15
N ALA A 21 -22.84 18.05 -17.20
CA ALA A 21 -23.69 19.05 -16.53
C ALA A 21 -23.42 19.14 -15.02
N ASP A 22 -23.07 18.02 -14.36
CA ASP A 22 -22.72 18.01 -12.92
C ASP A 22 -21.36 18.65 -12.62
N SER A 23 -20.42 18.57 -13.55
CA SER A 23 -19.12 19.25 -13.44
C SER A 23 -19.30 20.76 -13.61
N VAL A 24 -20.06 21.13 -14.64
CA VAL A 24 -20.43 22.53 -14.95
C VAL A 24 -21.18 23.18 -13.79
N MET A 25 -22.20 22.49 -13.23
CA MET A 25 -22.97 22.98 -12.09
C MET A 25 -22.09 23.16 -10.84
N ARG A 26 -21.19 22.22 -10.53
CA ARG A 26 -20.28 22.36 -9.38
C ARG A 26 -19.36 23.56 -9.52
N GLN A 27 -18.86 23.83 -10.73
CA GLN A 27 -17.98 24.96 -10.99
C GLN A 27 -18.75 26.29 -10.97
N ALA A 28 -19.96 26.31 -11.53
CA ALA A 28 -20.87 27.45 -11.42
C ALA A 28 -21.22 27.78 -9.97
N ARG A 29 -21.48 26.77 -9.11
CA ARG A 29 -21.72 26.98 -7.67
C ARG A 29 -20.52 27.60 -6.95
N ARG A 30 -19.30 27.18 -7.30
CA ARG A 30 -18.07 27.74 -6.72
C ARG A 30 -17.84 29.20 -7.11
N LYS A 31 -18.25 29.60 -8.31
CA LYS A 31 -17.97 30.94 -8.85
C LYS A 31 -19.11 31.94 -8.65
N PHE A 32 -20.36 31.49 -8.69
CA PHE A 32 -21.56 32.33 -8.66
C PHE A 32 -22.48 32.07 -7.45
N GLY A 33 -22.13 31.13 -6.56
CA GLY A 33 -22.85 30.88 -5.30
C GLY A 33 -23.76 29.65 -5.31
N GLN A 34 -24.29 29.30 -4.12
CA GLN A 34 -24.96 28.02 -3.86
C GLN A 34 -26.35 27.83 -4.52
N GLY A 35 -26.86 28.80 -5.28
CA GLY A 35 -28.20 28.75 -5.91
C GLY A 35 -28.27 28.10 -7.30
N MET A 36 -27.15 27.67 -7.90
CA MET A 36 -27.15 27.16 -9.27
C MET A 36 -27.64 25.71 -9.36
N SER A 37 -28.60 25.46 -10.24
CA SER A 37 -29.14 24.14 -10.61
C SER A 37 -28.89 23.86 -12.10
N LYS A 38 -29.14 22.62 -12.55
CA LYS A 38 -28.97 22.23 -13.97
C LYS A 38 -29.83 23.04 -14.95
N THR A 39 -30.92 23.60 -14.46
CA THR A 39 -31.88 24.42 -15.23
C THR A 39 -31.62 25.92 -15.10
N SER A 40 -30.68 26.34 -14.26
CA SER A 40 -30.32 27.75 -14.14
C SER A 40 -29.81 28.28 -15.48
N VAL A 41 -30.38 29.40 -15.91
CA VAL A 41 -30.03 30.09 -17.14
C VAL A 41 -28.73 30.85 -16.94
N MET A 42 -27.82 30.75 -17.89
CA MET A 42 -26.52 31.39 -17.85
C MET A 42 -26.22 32.07 -19.19
N SER A 43 -25.65 33.28 -19.12
CA SER A 43 -25.25 34.01 -20.33
C SER A 43 -23.93 33.47 -20.90
N ALA A 44 -23.68 33.73 -22.18
CA ALA A 44 -22.41 33.42 -22.83
C ALA A 44 -21.19 34.07 -22.12
N GLU A 45 -21.36 35.24 -21.51
CA GLU A 45 -20.30 35.93 -20.75
C GLU A 45 -19.99 35.21 -19.44
N GLN A 46 -21.01 34.76 -18.71
CA GLN A 46 -20.83 33.95 -17.50
C GLN A 46 -20.19 32.59 -17.82
N TRP A 47 -20.51 32.01 -18.97
CA TRP A 47 -19.83 30.81 -19.47
C TRP A 47 -18.35 31.09 -19.77
N ALA A 48 -18.05 32.20 -20.47
CA ALA A 48 -16.68 32.61 -20.78
C ALA A 48 -15.85 32.83 -19.51
N LEU A 49 -16.47 33.37 -18.45
CA LEU A 49 -15.83 33.48 -17.13
C LEU A 49 -15.47 32.11 -16.55
N LEU A 50 -16.24 31.04 -16.76
CA LEU A 50 -15.97 29.72 -16.18
C LEU A 50 -14.84 28.97 -16.90
N TYR A 51 -14.75 29.07 -18.23
CA TYR A 51 -13.90 28.20 -19.04
C TYR A 51 -12.98 28.92 -20.04
N GLY A 52 -12.92 30.25 -20.01
CA GLY A 52 -11.89 31.03 -20.70
C GLY A 52 -12.04 31.11 -22.23
N GLY A 53 -13.27 31.15 -22.74
CA GLY A 53 -13.52 31.32 -24.18
C GLY A 53 -14.95 30.98 -24.60
N LYS A 54 -15.32 31.33 -25.84
CA LYS A 54 -16.56 30.87 -26.46
C LYS A 54 -16.49 29.34 -26.61
N PRO A 55 -17.53 28.58 -26.25
CA PRO A 55 -17.48 27.13 -26.37
C PRO A 55 -17.28 26.76 -27.84
N SER A 56 -16.28 25.92 -28.09
CA SER A 56 -16.11 25.27 -29.38
C SER A 56 -17.31 24.37 -29.60
N GLU A 57 -18.07 24.66 -30.66
CA GLU A 57 -19.25 23.94 -31.09
C GLU A 57 -18.85 22.53 -31.55
N LYS A 58 -18.67 21.62 -30.58
CA LYS A 58 -18.42 20.21 -30.86
C LYS A 58 -19.76 19.50 -30.92
N ARG A 59 -19.94 18.68 -31.96
CA ARG A 59 -21.17 17.97 -32.33
C ARG A 59 -21.98 17.49 -31.10
N PRO A 60 -23.31 17.74 -31.07
CA PRO A 60 -24.15 17.42 -29.93
C PRO A 60 -24.16 15.92 -29.65
N ARG A 61 -24.04 15.57 -28.37
CA ARG A 61 -24.22 14.21 -27.88
C ARG A 61 -25.72 13.87 -27.99
N LYS A 62 -26.05 12.80 -28.72
CA LYS A 62 -27.42 12.33 -28.97
C LYS A 62 -28.21 12.24 -27.64
N PRO A 63 -29.42 12.84 -27.54
CA PRO A 63 -30.17 12.86 -26.29
C PRO A 63 -30.61 11.45 -25.89
N ALA A 64 -30.42 11.11 -24.62
CA ALA A 64 -30.93 9.87 -24.04
C ALA A 64 -32.47 9.95 -23.94
N SER A 65 -33.16 9.10 -24.68
CA SER A 65 -34.61 8.88 -24.56
C SER A 65 -34.94 8.42 -23.14
N VAL A 66 -35.73 9.21 -22.42
CA VAL A 66 -36.37 8.82 -21.16
C VAL A 66 -37.58 7.97 -21.50
N THR A 67 -37.41 6.65 -21.52
CA THR A 67 -38.52 5.69 -21.44
C THR A 67 -38.50 5.07 -20.04
N ASN A 68 -39.50 5.44 -19.23
CA ASN A 68 -39.81 4.82 -17.96
C ASN A 68 -40.33 3.39 -18.21
N HIS A 69 -39.40 2.43 -18.34
CA HIS A 69 -39.68 1.03 -18.06
C HIS A 69 -38.85 0.61 -16.85
N PRO A 70 -39.40 -0.15 -15.89
CA PRO A 70 -38.61 -0.78 -14.85
C PRO A 70 -37.72 -1.82 -15.54
N THR A 71 -36.54 -1.37 -15.94
CA THR A 71 -35.54 -2.22 -16.58
C THR A 71 -34.93 -3.05 -15.45
N PRO A 72 -34.91 -4.39 -15.58
CA PRO A 72 -34.29 -5.26 -14.57
C PRO A 72 -32.85 -4.77 -14.35
N ALA A 73 -32.47 -4.63 -13.08
CA ALA A 73 -31.16 -4.11 -12.68
C ALA A 73 -30.08 -4.76 -13.55
N ALA A 74 -29.50 -3.97 -14.46
CA ALA A 74 -28.37 -4.43 -15.25
C ALA A 74 -27.33 -4.93 -14.24
N PRO A 75 -26.80 -6.16 -14.40
CA PRO A 75 -25.82 -6.68 -13.47
C PRO A 75 -24.71 -5.66 -13.42
N LYS A 76 -24.45 -5.11 -12.22
CA LYS A 76 -23.28 -4.29 -11.96
C LYS A 76 -22.12 -5.08 -12.56
N LYS A 77 -21.52 -4.59 -13.65
CA LYS A 77 -20.28 -5.14 -14.15
C LYS A 77 -19.36 -5.18 -12.94
N ALA A 78 -19.09 -6.38 -12.46
CA ALA A 78 -18.13 -6.60 -11.40
C ALA A 78 -16.90 -5.80 -11.81
N SER A 79 -16.47 -4.89 -10.94
CA SER A 79 -15.14 -4.29 -11.05
C SER A 79 -14.20 -5.42 -11.42
N PRO A 80 -13.39 -5.30 -12.50
CA PRO A 80 -12.57 -6.40 -12.97
C PRO A 80 -11.83 -6.95 -11.75
N GLY A 81 -12.18 -8.20 -11.39
CA GLY A 81 -11.63 -8.85 -10.22
C GLY A 81 -10.13 -8.65 -10.27
N LYS A 82 -9.55 -8.12 -9.19
CA LYS A 82 -8.12 -7.85 -9.04
C LYS A 82 -7.40 -9.09 -9.55
N THR A 83 -6.94 -9.08 -10.80
CA THR A 83 -6.28 -10.25 -11.36
C THR A 83 -5.03 -10.40 -10.52
N PHE A 84 -4.94 -11.51 -9.81
CA PHE A 84 -3.75 -11.91 -9.09
C PHE A 84 -2.68 -12.17 -10.14
N GLY A 85 -2.11 -11.08 -10.66
CA GLY A 85 -1.10 -11.13 -11.70
C GLY A 85 0.12 -11.81 -11.12
N TRP A 86 0.87 -12.52 -11.97
CA TRP A 86 2.12 -13.18 -11.63
C TRP A 86 3.08 -12.32 -10.77
N ARG A 87 3.10 -11.01 -11.03
CA ARG A 87 3.85 -10.02 -10.21
C ARG A 87 3.40 -9.97 -8.75
N GLY A 88 2.09 -10.01 -8.48
CA GLY A 88 1.54 -10.06 -7.14
C GLY A 88 1.94 -11.35 -6.42
N ALA A 89 1.85 -12.50 -7.12
CA ALA A 89 2.28 -13.79 -6.59
C ALA A 89 3.75 -13.77 -6.14
N ILE A 90 4.64 -13.24 -6.99
CA ILE A 90 6.07 -13.11 -6.69
C ILE A 90 6.29 -12.24 -5.45
N LEU A 91 5.61 -11.08 -5.35
CA LEU A 91 5.77 -10.18 -4.21
C LEU A 91 5.27 -10.81 -2.90
N TYR A 92 4.14 -11.53 -2.94
CA TYR A 92 3.68 -12.29 -1.77
C TYR A 92 4.67 -13.39 -1.37
N LEU A 93 5.28 -14.07 -2.34
CA LEU A 93 6.28 -15.10 -2.07
C LEU A 93 7.57 -14.50 -1.49
N LEU A 94 8.03 -13.36 -2.02
CA LEU A 94 9.16 -12.59 -1.50
C LEU A 94 8.91 -12.06 -0.08
N MET A 95 7.66 -11.87 0.31
CA MET A 95 7.30 -11.50 1.69
C MET A 95 7.19 -12.75 2.58
N ALA A 96 6.57 -13.82 2.09
CA ALA A 96 6.27 -15.03 2.85
C ALA A 96 7.53 -15.82 3.24
N ILE A 97 8.49 -15.99 2.32
CA ILE A 97 9.71 -16.77 2.58
C ILE A 97 10.53 -16.20 3.75
N PRO A 98 10.95 -14.91 3.73
CA PRO A 98 11.70 -14.34 4.85
C PRO A 98 10.85 -14.28 6.12
N ALA A 99 9.54 -14.02 6.03
CA ALA A 99 8.65 -14.03 7.20
C ALA A 99 8.60 -15.41 7.88
N LEU A 100 8.48 -16.50 7.11
CA LEU A 100 8.49 -17.85 7.65
C LEU A 100 9.83 -18.22 8.27
N ALA A 101 10.94 -17.89 7.61
CA ALA A 101 12.28 -18.09 8.17
C ALA A 101 12.47 -17.31 9.47
N SER A 102 11.96 -16.08 9.50
CA SER A 102 12.01 -15.19 10.67
C SER A 102 11.18 -15.73 11.83
N LEU A 103 9.97 -16.22 11.57
CA LEU A 103 9.12 -16.88 12.56
C LEU A 103 9.82 -18.11 13.17
N GLN A 104 10.49 -18.92 12.36
CA GLN A 104 11.26 -20.06 12.86
C GLN A 104 12.39 -19.60 13.76
N ASN A 105 13.17 -18.60 13.33
CA ASN A 105 14.28 -18.07 14.12
C ASN A 105 13.81 -17.51 15.45
N MET A 106 12.73 -16.73 15.41
CA MET A 106 12.12 -16.13 16.57
C MET A 106 11.52 -17.17 17.52
N HIS A 107 10.85 -18.19 16.99
CA HIS A 107 10.36 -19.32 17.78
C HIS A 107 11.47 -19.95 18.58
N THR A 108 12.58 -20.29 17.91
CA THR A 108 13.63 -21.01 18.59
C THR A 108 14.41 -20.10 19.56
N VAL A 109 14.57 -18.79 19.28
CA VAL A 109 15.10 -17.84 20.29
C VAL A 109 14.16 -17.73 21.50
N THR A 110 12.86 -17.67 21.26
CA THR A 110 11.87 -17.57 22.34
C THR A 110 11.83 -18.84 23.17
N LEU A 111 12.03 -20.00 22.54
CA LEU A 111 12.22 -21.28 23.22
C LEU A 111 13.46 -21.28 24.12
N ASP A 112 14.60 -20.77 23.61
CA ASP A 112 15.82 -20.65 24.42
C ASP A 112 15.62 -19.74 25.64
N ILE A 113 14.80 -18.69 25.52
CA ILE A 113 14.49 -17.74 26.61
C ILE A 113 13.52 -18.34 27.63
N THR A 114 12.45 -18.99 27.16
CA THR A 114 11.32 -19.43 28.00
C THR A 114 11.49 -20.84 28.56
N GLY A 115 12.29 -21.68 27.91
CA GLY A 115 12.45 -23.10 28.25
C GLY A 115 11.20 -23.96 28.03
N HIS A 116 10.11 -23.40 27.49
CA HIS A 116 8.83 -24.09 27.33
C HIS A 116 8.22 -23.85 25.94
N GLU A 117 8.00 -24.93 25.19
CA GLU A 117 7.47 -24.92 23.81
C GLU A 117 6.16 -24.12 23.67
N PHE A 118 5.21 -24.34 24.58
CA PHE A 118 3.91 -23.67 24.49
C PHE A 118 4.04 -22.15 24.69
N SER A 119 4.81 -21.72 25.69
CA SER A 119 5.08 -20.30 25.93
C SER A 119 5.84 -19.66 24.75
N ALA A 120 6.78 -20.40 24.17
CA ALA A 120 7.55 -19.94 23.01
C ALA A 120 6.66 -19.72 21.78
N LEU A 121 5.75 -20.65 21.48
CA LEU A 121 4.78 -20.51 20.40
C LEU A 121 3.86 -19.31 20.60
N LEU A 122 3.31 -19.14 21.81
CA LEU A 122 2.40 -18.03 22.12
C LEU A 122 3.09 -16.67 21.99
N LEU A 123 4.29 -16.52 22.56
CA LEU A 123 5.04 -15.26 22.48
C LEU A 123 5.51 -14.97 21.06
N THR A 124 5.93 -15.99 20.31
CA THR A 124 6.29 -15.82 18.90
C THR A 124 5.11 -15.32 18.10
N GLY A 125 3.96 -16.00 18.20
CA GLY A 125 2.74 -15.60 17.54
C GLY A 125 2.28 -14.20 17.95
N LEU A 126 2.35 -13.87 19.24
CA LEU A 126 2.00 -12.54 19.75
C LEU A 126 2.87 -11.46 19.10
N PHE A 127 4.19 -11.58 19.21
CA PHE A 127 5.11 -10.55 18.74
C PHE A 127 5.20 -10.49 17.21
N SER A 128 5.00 -11.60 16.49
CA SER A 128 5.00 -11.62 15.03
C SER A 128 3.69 -11.15 14.41
N ALA A 129 2.54 -11.43 15.04
CA ALA A 129 1.24 -11.03 14.51
C ALA A 129 0.87 -9.59 14.88
N SER A 130 1.31 -9.11 16.06
CA SER A 130 0.97 -7.77 16.57
C SER A 130 1.24 -6.64 15.56
N PRO A 131 2.40 -6.56 14.86
CA PRO A 131 2.66 -5.50 13.90
C PRO A 131 1.63 -5.47 12.77
N PHE A 132 1.28 -6.65 12.24
CA PHE A 132 0.28 -6.77 11.18
C PHE A 132 -1.11 -6.41 11.68
N LEU A 133 -1.49 -6.88 12.87
CA LEU A 133 -2.80 -6.60 13.45
C LEU A 133 -2.99 -5.10 13.72
N PHE A 134 -1.95 -4.41 14.20
CA PHE A 134 -1.99 -2.95 14.38
C PHE A 134 -2.15 -2.19 13.07
N VAL A 135 -1.43 -2.61 12.03
CA VAL A 135 -1.52 -2.00 10.69
C VAL A 135 -2.90 -2.27 10.07
N LEU A 136 -3.41 -3.50 10.18
CA LEU A 136 -4.73 -3.90 9.67
C LEU A 136 -5.87 -3.20 10.42
N ALA A 137 -5.71 -2.95 11.72
CA ALA A 137 -6.64 -2.16 12.51
C ALA A 137 -6.62 -0.65 12.14
N GLY A 138 -5.71 -0.23 11.25
CA GLY A 138 -5.61 1.17 10.81
C GLY A 138 -5.09 2.11 11.91
N MET A 139 -4.42 1.57 12.93
CA MET A 139 -3.90 2.36 14.05
C MET A 139 -2.67 3.16 13.61
N LYS A 140 -2.80 4.49 13.57
CA LYS A 140 -1.76 5.43 13.10
C LYS A 140 -1.19 6.32 14.21
N ASN A 141 -1.48 6.03 15.49
CA ASN A 141 -0.96 6.85 16.58
C ASN A 141 0.57 6.64 16.72
N ARG A 142 1.28 7.64 17.26
CA ARG A 142 2.75 7.59 17.38
C ARG A 142 3.24 6.40 18.20
N ILE A 143 2.47 6.00 19.21
CA ILE A 143 2.79 4.87 20.10
C ILE A 143 2.74 3.55 19.33
N THR A 144 1.72 3.31 18.52
CA THR A 144 1.61 2.12 17.68
C THR A 144 2.73 2.08 16.65
N VAL A 145 3.07 3.20 16.02
CA VAL A 145 4.20 3.26 15.08
C VAL A 145 5.52 2.91 15.79
N LEU A 146 5.75 3.46 16.98
CA LEU A 146 6.92 3.11 17.81
C LEU A 146 6.92 1.62 18.16
N LEU A 147 5.79 1.09 18.62
CA LEU A 147 5.64 -0.32 19.01
C LEU A 147 5.89 -1.27 17.83
N VAL A 148 5.33 -0.96 16.66
CA VAL A 148 5.61 -1.68 15.41
C VAL A 148 7.09 -1.64 15.09
N GLY A 149 7.74 -0.48 15.20
CA GLY A 149 9.19 -0.34 15.02
C GLY A 149 10.00 -1.20 15.99
N LEU A 150 9.61 -1.25 17.26
CA LEU A 150 10.25 -2.10 18.28
C LEU A 150 10.08 -3.59 17.99
N LEU A 151 8.90 -4.01 17.54
CA LEU A 151 8.63 -5.40 17.18
C LEU A 151 9.45 -5.84 15.95
N ILE A 152 9.60 -4.96 14.95
CA ILE A 152 10.48 -5.22 13.80
C ILE A 152 11.95 -5.29 14.24
N ALA A 153 12.38 -4.41 15.16
CA ALA A 153 13.74 -4.45 15.70
C ALA A 153 14.00 -5.76 16.48
N TYR A 154 13.02 -6.22 17.26
CA TYR A 154 13.08 -7.51 17.95
C TYR A 154 13.19 -8.67 16.95
N GLU A 155 12.40 -8.65 15.88
CA GLU A 155 12.49 -9.64 14.80
C GLU A 155 13.89 -9.68 14.16
N CYS A 156 14.47 -8.51 13.88
CA CYS A 156 15.84 -8.40 13.38
C CYS A 156 16.86 -8.99 14.37
N PHE A 157 16.67 -8.72 15.67
CA PHE A 157 17.52 -9.27 16.73
C PHE A 157 17.43 -10.80 16.84
N CYS A 158 16.24 -11.39 16.70
CA CYS A 158 16.07 -12.84 16.68
C CYS A 158 16.79 -13.47 15.48
N ASN A 159 16.62 -12.91 14.29
CA ASN A 159 17.32 -13.35 13.09
C ASN A 159 18.85 -13.25 13.26
N PHE A 160 19.33 -12.11 13.77
CA PHE A 160 20.72 -11.90 14.08
C PHE A 160 21.26 -12.98 15.03
N THR A 161 20.58 -13.21 16.14
CA THR A 161 21.00 -14.17 17.18
C THR A 161 21.07 -15.58 16.62
N ARG A 162 20.11 -15.98 15.79
CA ARG A 162 20.11 -17.30 15.16
C ARG A 162 21.19 -17.50 14.13
N ILE A 163 21.42 -16.51 13.29
CA ILE A 163 22.49 -16.58 12.30
C ILE A 163 23.85 -16.58 13.03
N TYR A 164 23.99 -15.77 14.08
CA TYR A 164 25.23 -15.68 14.85
C TYR A 164 25.52 -17.01 15.55
N GLY A 165 24.57 -17.52 16.33
CA GLY A 165 24.71 -18.81 17.01
C GLY A 165 24.92 -19.97 16.04
N GLY A 166 24.26 -19.93 14.88
CA GLY A 166 24.46 -20.91 13.82
C GLY A 166 25.87 -20.86 13.21
N LEU A 167 26.42 -19.67 13.00
CA LEU A 167 27.77 -19.48 12.44
C LEU A 167 28.88 -19.86 13.43
N THR A 168 28.72 -19.54 14.72
CA THR A 168 29.70 -19.81 15.77
C THR A 168 29.55 -21.18 16.42
N GLY A 169 28.43 -21.88 16.17
CA GLY A 169 28.15 -23.19 16.76
C GLY A 169 27.67 -23.15 18.22
N PHE A 170 27.24 -21.98 18.72
CA PHE A 170 26.61 -21.88 20.04
C PHE A 170 25.34 -22.74 20.09
N GLY A 171 25.24 -23.60 21.11
CA GLY A 171 24.09 -24.51 21.30
C GLY A 171 24.20 -25.89 20.61
N ARG A 172 25.30 -26.21 19.93
CA ARG A 172 25.58 -27.57 19.42
C ARG A 172 26.89 -28.14 19.94
N SER A 173 28.01 -27.61 19.47
CA SER A 173 29.36 -28.12 19.74
C SER A 173 30.35 -27.01 20.13
N GLY A 174 29.95 -25.75 20.04
CA GLY A 174 30.82 -24.60 20.29
C GLY A 174 31.85 -24.32 19.19
N PHE A 175 31.88 -25.13 18.12
CA PHE A 175 32.80 -24.95 17.02
C PHE A 175 32.18 -24.14 15.87
N PRO A 176 32.91 -23.16 15.32
CA PRO A 176 32.51 -22.40 14.15
C PRO A 176 32.18 -23.27 12.94
N THR A 177 31.26 -22.80 12.10
CA THR A 177 30.97 -23.46 10.83
C THR A 177 32.17 -23.39 9.88
N ARG A 178 32.31 -24.41 9.01
CA ARG A 178 33.30 -24.38 7.93
C ARG A 178 33.14 -23.15 7.03
N PHE A 179 31.90 -22.73 6.78
CA PHE A 179 31.62 -21.50 6.03
C PHE A 179 32.25 -20.28 6.73
N LEU A 180 32.01 -20.11 8.03
CA LEU A 180 32.62 -19.01 8.78
C LEU A 180 34.15 -19.09 8.74
N GLY A 181 34.73 -20.28 8.91
CA GLY A 181 36.18 -20.51 8.81
C GLY A 181 36.76 -20.07 7.46
N LEU A 182 36.10 -20.41 6.35
CA LEU A 182 36.54 -19.98 5.03
C LEU A 182 36.47 -18.46 4.85
N VAL A 183 35.41 -17.82 5.36
CA VAL A 183 35.29 -16.36 5.29
C VAL A 183 36.37 -15.68 6.15
N THR A 184 36.64 -16.20 7.35
CA THR A 184 37.72 -15.67 8.20
C THR A 184 39.09 -15.80 7.54
N ASP A 185 39.36 -16.92 6.86
CA ASP A 185 40.62 -17.16 6.18
C ASP A 185 40.79 -16.23 4.96
N VAL A 186 39.74 -16.08 4.15
CA VAL A 186 39.76 -15.22 2.94
C VAL A 186 39.99 -13.75 3.30
N PHE A 187 39.36 -13.27 4.37
CA PHE A 187 39.45 -11.87 4.78
C PHE A 187 40.51 -11.62 5.86
N ASN A 188 41.22 -12.65 6.32
CA ASN A 188 42.16 -12.59 7.44
C ASN A 188 41.56 -11.89 8.69
N THR A 189 40.40 -12.37 9.13
CA THR A 189 39.59 -11.78 10.21
C THR A 189 39.32 -12.79 11.33
N GLY A 190 38.94 -12.30 12.52
CA GLY A 190 38.59 -13.17 13.65
C GLY A 190 37.15 -13.69 13.59
N THR A 191 36.95 -14.94 14.00
CA THR A 191 35.67 -15.68 14.00
C THR A 191 34.49 -14.90 14.57
N HIS A 192 34.62 -14.34 15.78
CA HIS A 192 33.50 -13.66 16.43
C HIS A 192 33.10 -12.36 15.74
N GLY A 193 34.08 -11.56 15.31
CA GLY A 193 33.83 -10.32 14.59
C GLY A 193 33.17 -10.57 13.24
N THR A 194 33.67 -11.56 12.50
CA THR A 194 33.13 -11.96 11.20
C THR A 194 31.72 -12.53 11.32
N ALA A 195 31.45 -13.36 12.34
CA ALA A 195 30.11 -13.85 12.62
C ALA A 195 29.14 -12.70 12.94
N LEU A 196 29.56 -11.74 13.78
CA LEU A 196 28.76 -10.57 14.14
C LEU A 196 28.40 -9.74 12.90
N ALA A 197 29.40 -9.45 12.04
CA ALA A 197 29.18 -8.69 10.81
C ALA A 197 28.24 -9.44 9.85
N LEU A 198 28.47 -10.73 9.60
CA LEU A 198 27.65 -11.54 8.69
C LEU A 198 26.21 -11.64 9.20
N SER A 199 26.01 -11.90 10.49
CA SER A 199 24.67 -11.98 11.08
C SER A 199 23.92 -10.65 10.99
N GLY A 200 24.61 -9.52 11.20
CA GLY A 200 24.03 -8.19 11.02
C GLY A 200 23.59 -7.94 9.59
N ILE A 201 24.46 -8.24 8.62
CA ILE A 201 24.17 -8.07 7.19
C ILE A 201 23.00 -8.97 6.77
N MET A 202 23.02 -10.25 7.12
CA MET A 202 21.96 -11.18 6.72
C MET A 202 20.61 -10.86 7.36
N ALA A 203 20.59 -10.48 8.64
CA ALA A 203 19.36 -10.02 9.29
C ALA A 203 18.81 -8.74 8.64
N GLY A 204 19.70 -7.79 8.33
CA GLY A 204 19.34 -6.56 7.61
C GLY A 204 18.79 -6.83 6.20
N LEU A 205 19.39 -7.75 5.45
CA LEU A 205 18.92 -8.15 4.13
C LEU A 205 17.53 -8.80 4.20
N ALA A 206 17.29 -9.68 5.17
CA ALA A 206 15.98 -10.29 5.37
C ALA A 206 14.89 -9.24 5.64
N ALA A 207 15.18 -8.29 6.53
CA ALA A 207 14.28 -7.16 6.83
C ALA A 207 14.05 -6.26 5.61
N ALA A 208 15.10 -5.96 4.84
CA ALA A 208 15.02 -5.12 3.65
C ALA A 208 14.17 -5.75 2.54
N VAL A 209 14.34 -7.05 2.28
CA VAL A 209 13.53 -7.78 1.29
C VAL A 209 12.05 -7.75 1.68
N PHE A 210 11.75 -8.01 2.95
CA PHE A 210 10.39 -7.94 3.47
C PHE A 210 9.78 -6.54 3.30
N TYR A 211 10.52 -5.51 3.73
CA TYR A 211 10.07 -4.11 3.66
C TYR A 211 9.82 -3.65 2.21
N ILE A 212 10.72 -3.98 1.29
CA ILE A 212 10.57 -3.64 -0.14
C ILE A 212 9.34 -4.35 -0.72
N ALA A 213 9.18 -5.65 -0.46
CA ALA A 213 8.04 -6.42 -0.96
C ALA A 213 6.70 -5.86 -0.43
N TYR A 214 6.64 -5.53 0.87
CA TYR A 214 5.48 -4.92 1.50
C TYR A 214 5.14 -3.56 0.88
N ASN A 215 6.14 -2.69 0.68
CA ASN A 215 5.94 -1.37 0.09
C ASN A 215 5.46 -1.44 -1.37
N GLU A 216 5.96 -2.38 -2.16
CA GLU A 216 5.47 -2.58 -3.53
C GLU A 216 4.04 -3.12 -3.57
N LEU A 217 3.65 -3.93 -2.59
CA LEU A 217 2.27 -4.40 -2.45
C LEU A 217 1.31 -3.30 -1.98
N SER A 218 1.76 -2.39 -1.10
CA SER A 218 0.92 -1.33 -0.50
C SER A 218 0.69 -0.13 -1.42
N LYS A 219 1.48 0.03 -2.48
CA LYS A 219 1.27 1.05 -3.54
C LYS A 219 0.01 0.82 -4.41
N LYS A 220 -0.73 -0.27 -4.21
CA LYS A 220 -1.93 -0.65 -4.99
C LYS A 220 -3.23 -0.46 -4.20
#